data_AF-A0A3D0NWS4-F1
#
_entry.id   AF-A0A3D0NWS4-F1
#
_cell.length_a   1.000
_cell.length_b   1.000
_cell.length_c   1.000
_cell.angle_alpha   90.00
_cell.angle_beta   90.00
_cell.angle_gamma   90.00
#
_symmetry.space_group_name_H-M   'P 1'
#
loop_
_entity.id
_entity.type
_entity.pdbx_description
1 polymer ?
#
loop_
_entity_poly.entity_id
_entity_poly.type
_entity_poly.pdbx_seq_one_letter_code
_entity_poly.pdbx_strand_id
1 'polypeptide(L)'
;MRVGKGVLERIAYQRYKRYTLGEEIFNAVSHGIGALLSIAGMIVLIVIAARNHDPWAVVASSIYGASLIVLYSMSTLYHAIDSSRAKAFFRVMDHNTIFFLIAG
;
A
#
# COMPACT_ATOMS: atom_id res chain seq x y z
N MET A 1 35.53 8.51 19.34
CA MET A 1 34.59 9.40 18.62
C MET A 1 33.25 9.41 19.36
N ARG A 2 32.85 10.53 19.97
CA ARG A 2 31.50 10.69 20.56
C ARG A 2 30.59 11.24 19.47
N VAL A 3 29.70 10.41 18.93
CA VAL A 3 28.61 10.88 18.06
C VAL A 3 27.73 11.78 18.93
N GLY A 4 27.70 13.09 18.62
CA GLY A 4 26.93 14.06 19.39
C GLY A 4 25.44 13.76 19.34
N LYS A 5 24.71 13.99 20.44
CA LYS A 5 23.25 13.79 20.53
C LYS A 5 22.49 14.46 19.38
N GLY A 6 22.96 15.61 18.89
CA GLY A 6 22.38 16.31 17.73
C GLY A 6 22.57 15.59 16.38
N VAL A 7 23.58 14.72 16.25
CA VAL A 7 23.73 13.86 15.07
C VAL A 7 22.72 12.72 15.13
N LEU A 8 22.50 12.12 16.31
CA LEU A 8 21.49 11.08 16.49
C LEU A 8 20.06 11.63 16.29
N GLU A 9 19.76 12.82 16.82
CA GLU A 9 18.48 13.49 16.54
C GLU A 9 18.32 13.85 15.07
N ARG A 10 19.37 14.35 14.39
CA ARG A 10 19.31 14.63 12.95
C ARG A 10 19.12 13.35 12.14
N ILE A 11 19.80 12.24 12.46
CA ILE A 11 19.63 10.95 11.76
C ILE A 11 18.23 10.38 12.01
N ALA A 12 17.70 10.50 13.23
CA ALA A 12 16.33 10.10 13.55
C ALA A 12 15.29 10.96 12.80
N TYR A 13 15.55 12.27 12.66
CA TYR A 13 14.67 13.23 11.99
C TYR A 13 14.73 13.12 10.45
N GLN A 14 15.91 12.82 9.88
CA GLN A 14 16.13 12.67 8.43
C GLN A 14 15.38 11.48 7.82
N ARG A 15 14.90 10.53 8.63
CA ARG A 15 14.17 9.35 8.15
C ARG A 15 12.68 9.61 7.89
N TYR A 16 12.18 10.80 8.24
CA TYR A 16 10.81 11.21 7.93
C TYR A 16 10.83 12.04 6.64
N LYS A 17 10.63 11.38 5.48
CA LYS A 17 10.29 12.07 4.23
C LYS A 17 9.05 12.92 4.52
N ARG A 18 9.21 14.23 4.65
CA ARG A 18 8.10 15.16 4.88
C ARG A 18 7.47 15.45 3.54
N TYR A 19 6.46 14.66 3.20
CA TYR A 19 5.52 15.04 2.15
C TYR A 19 4.83 16.34 2.56
N THR A 20 4.63 17.22 1.61
CA THR A 20 3.74 18.36 1.77
C THR A 20 2.31 17.85 1.95
N LEU A 21 1.45 18.66 2.57
CA LEU A 21 0.04 18.30 2.77
C LEU A 21 -0.67 18.02 1.43
N GLY A 22 -0.30 18.75 0.37
CA GLY A 22 -0.79 18.51 -0.99
C GLY A 22 -0.36 17.14 -1.55
N GLU A 23 0.89 16.75 -1.33
CA GLU A 23 1.38 15.42 -1.74
C GLU A 23 0.71 14.29 -0.94
N GLU A 24 0.47 14.48 0.37
CA GLU A 24 -0.24 13.47 1.17
C GLU A 24 -1.68 13.28 0.70
N ILE A 25 -2.40 14.37 0.38
CA ILE A 25 -3.75 14.30 -0.19
C ILE A 25 -3.72 13.61 -1.56
N PHE A 26 -2.82 14.02 -2.44
CA PHE A 26 -2.71 13.44 -3.79
C PHE A 26 -2.41 11.94 -3.73
N ASN A 27 -1.48 11.53 -2.87
CA ASN A 27 -1.14 10.12 -2.68
C ASN A 27 -2.34 9.35 -2.08
N ALA A 28 -2.99 9.87 -1.03
CA ALA A 28 -4.17 9.21 -0.45
C ALA A 28 -5.30 9.02 -1.47
N VAL A 29 -5.59 10.03 -2.29
CA VAL A 29 -6.65 9.99 -3.32
C VAL A 29 -6.28 9.05 -4.45
N SER A 30 -5.08 9.17 -5.01
CA SER A 30 -4.64 8.32 -6.13
C SER A 30 -4.61 6.84 -5.75
N HIS A 31 -4.07 6.51 -4.56
CA HIS A 31 -4.11 5.15 -4.05
C HIS A 31 -5.52 4.71 -3.67
N GLY A 32 -6.37 5.60 -3.15
CA GLY A 32 -7.76 5.29 -2.81
C GLY A 32 -8.58 4.91 -4.05
N ILE A 33 -8.40 5.63 -5.15
CA ILE A 33 -8.96 5.28 -6.46
C ILE A 33 -8.39 3.93 -6.93
N GLY A 34 -7.09 3.71 -6.77
CA GLY A 34 -6.44 2.42 -7.06
C GLY A 34 -7.07 1.24 -6.29
N ALA A 35 -7.43 1.43 -5.03
CA ALA A 35 -8.09 0.40 -4.22
C ALA A 35 -9.47 0.03 -4.79
N LEU A 36 -10.28 1.03 -5.14
CA LEU A 36 -11.61 0.81 -5.73
C LEU A 36 -11.51 0.12 -7.10
N LEU A 37 -10.58 0.56 -7.95
CA LEU A 37 -10.33 -0.07 -9.25
C LEU A 37 -9.83 -1.51 -9.10
N SER A 38 -9.03 -1.81 -8.06
CA SER A 38 -8.55 -3.16 -7.78
C SER A 38 -9.69 -4.11 -7.42
N ILE A 39 -10.68 -3.67 -6.64
CA ILE A 39 -11.89 -4.45 -6.36
C ILE A 39 -12.65 -4.74 -7.65
N ALA A 40 -12.90 -3.72 -8.47
CA ALA A 40 -13.61 -3.87 -9.73
C ALA A 40 -12.87 -4.82 -10.70
N GLY A 41 -11.55 -4.65 -10.84
CA GLY A 41 -10.70 -5.51 -11.67
C GLY A 41 -10.67 -6.95 -11.21
N MET A 42 -10.55 -7.20 -9.90
CA MET A 42 -10.60 -8.54 -9.32
C MET A 42 -11.92 -9.25 -9.66
N ILE A 43 -13.06 -8.56 -9.49
CA ILE A 43 -14.38 -9.10 -9.81
C ILE A 43 -14.46 -9.46 -11.30
N VAL A 44 -14.02 -8.57 -12.18
CA VAL A 44 -14.03 -8.83 -13.64
C VAL A 44 -13.20 -10.06 -14.00
N LEU A 45 -11.97 -10.17 -13.47
CA LEU A 45 -11.09 -11.31 -13.73
C LEU A 45 -11.69 -12.63 -13.22
N ILE A 46 -12.22 -12.65 -12.00
CA ILE A 46 -12.87 -13.84 -11.43
C ILE A 46 -14.08 -14.25 -12.26
N VAL A 47 -14.92 -13.31 -12.69
CA VAL A 47 -16.10 -13.61 -13.51
C VAL A 47 -15.69 -14.19 -14.86
N ILE A 48 -14.68 -13.63 -15.52
CA ILE A 48 -14.17 -14.15 -16.80
C ILE A 48 -13.59 -15.57 -16.61
N ALA A 49 -12.77 -15.77 -15.58
CA ALA A 49 -12.17 -17.08 -15.27
C ALA A 49 -13.24 -18.14 -14.96
N ALA A 50 -14.25 -17.78 -14.17
CA ALA A 50 -15.37 -18.67 -13.83
C ALA A 50 -16.20 -19.04 -15.06
N ARG A 51 -16.47 -18.08 -15.97
CA ARG A 51 -17.18 -18.34 -17.23
C ARG A 51 -16.40 -19.26 -18.18
N ASN A 52 -15.08 -19.27 -18.09
CA ASN A 52 -14.23 -20.15 -18.87
C ASN A 52 -13.97 -21.51 -18.19
N HIS A 53 -14.60 -21.76 -17.03
CA HIS A 53 -14.42 -22.99 -16.25
C HIS A 53 -12.96 -23.27 -15.87
N ASP A 54 -12.15 -22.22 -15.68
CA ASP A 54 -10.74 -22.34 -15.31
C ASP A 54 -10.54 -22.06 -13.81
N PRO A 55 -10.46 -23.10 -12.96
CA PRO A 55 -10.28 -22.92 -11.52
C PRO A 55 -8.91 -22.32 -11.17
N TRP A 56 -7.87 -22.56 -11.98
CA TRP A 56 -6.55 -21.98 -11.75
C TRP A 56 -6.56 -20.48 -11.99
N ALA A 57 -7.21 -20.03 -13.06
CA ALA A 57 -7.39 -18.61 -13.33
C ALA A 57 -8.24 -17.92 -12.25
N VAL A 58 -9.25 -18.60 -11.68
CA VAL A 58 -10.04 -18.04 -10.56
C VAL A 58 -9.17 -17.85 -9.32
N VAL A 59 -8.37 -18.86 -8.94
CA VAL A 59 -7.48 -18.78 -7.78
C VAL A 59 -6.42 -17.71 -7.98
N ALA A 60 -5.73 -17.71 -9.12
CA ALA A 60 -4.71 -16.71 -9.45
C ALA A 60 -5.28 -15.29 -9.44
N SER A 61 -6.43 -15.07 -10.10
CA SER A 61 -7.09 -13.75 -10.12
C SER A 61 -7.52 -13.28 -8.73
N SER A 62 -7.91 -14.21 -7.85
CA SER A 62 -8.29 -13.90 -6.47
C SER A 62 -7.07 -13.51 -5.63
N ILE A 63 -5.95 -14.22 -5.74
CA ILE A 63 -4.72 -13.91 -5.01
C ILE A 63 -4.15 -12.57 -5.49
N TYR A 64 -3.99 -12.40 -6.81
CA TYR A 64 -3.51 -11.16 -7.40
C TYR A 64 -4.42 -9.97 -7.05
N GLY A 65 -5.73 -10.11 -7.24
CA GLY A 65 -6.70 -9.07 -6.90
C GLY A 65 -6.71 -8.69 -5.41
N ALA A 66 -6.65 -9.67 -4.51
CA ALA A 66 -6.57 -9.42 -3.07
C ALA A 66 -5.28 -8.68 -2.70
N SER A 67 -4.14 -9.03 -3.31
CA SER A 67 -2.87 -8.37 -3.06
C SER A 67 -2.89 -6.90 -3.50
N LEU A 68 -3.50 -6.57 -4.64
CA LEU A 68 -3.72 -5.20 -5.11
C LEU A 68 -4.59 -4.39 -4.12
N ILE A 69 -5.70 -4.97 -3.67
CA ILE A 69 -6.60 -4.31 -2.70
C ILE A 69 -5.84 -3.99 -1.42
N VAL A 70 -5.07 -4.94 -0.89
CA VAL A 70 -4.27 -4.74 0.33
C VAL A 70 -3.22 -3.65 0.11
N LEU A 71 -2.48 -3.68 -1.00
CA LEU A 71 -1.47 -2.68 -1.33
C LEU A 71 -2.05 -1.26 -1.35
N TYR A 72 -3.09 -1.05 -2.15
CA TYR A 72 -3.66 0.28 -2.28
C TYR A 72 -4.33 0.75 -0.99
N SER A 73 -4.95 -0.15 -0.23
CA SER A 73 -5.55 0.19 1.07
C SER A 73 -4.50 0.60 2.11
N MET A 74 -3.38 -0.13 2.21
CA MET A 74 -2.31 0.21 3.16
C MET A 74 -1.67 1.56 2.80
N SER A 75 -1.51 1.84 1.51
CA SER A 75 -0.99 3.13 1.03
C SER A 75 -1.93 4.30 1.30
N THR A 76 -3.23 4.12 1.05
CA THR A 76 -4.25 5.13 1.37
C THR A 76 -4.28 5.41 2.87
N LEU A 77 -4.27 4.37 3.71
CA LEU A 77 -4.28 4.51 5.17
C LEU A 77 -3.01 5.18 5.70
N TYR A 78 -1.84 4.90 5.10
CA TYR A 78 -0.58 5.55 5.47
C TYR A 78 -0.63 7.07 5.27
N HIS A 79 -1.27 7.54 4.20
CA HIS A 79 -1.40 8.96 3.87
C HIS A 79 -2.61 9.65 4.50
N ALA A 80 -3.67 8.91 4.84
CA ALA A 80 -4.89 9.47 5.42
C ALA A 80 -4.86 9.62 6.96
N ILE A 81 -3.95 8.91 7.65
CA ILE A 81 -3.91 8.89 9.13
C ILE A 81 -2.83 9.84 9.68
N ASP A 82 -3.25 10.76 10.55
CA ASP A 82 -2.36 11.70 11.25
C ASP A 82 -1.69 11.13 12.53
N SER A 83 -2.18 10.00 13.05
CA SER A 83 -1.63 9.38 14.26
C SER A 83 -0.21 8.87 14.03
N SER A 84 0.75 9.37 14.81
CA SER A 84 2.18 9.06 14.69
C SER A 84 2.51 7.57 14.86
N ARG A 85 1.79 6.85 15.73
CA ARG A 85 1.95 5.40 15.93
C ARG A 85 1.41 4.59 14.76
N ALA A 86 0.21 4.93 14.29
CA ALA A 86 -0.41 4.23 13.16
C ALA A 86 0.37 4.47 11.86
N LYS A 87 0.81 5.71 11.61
CA LYS A 87 1.60 6.07 10.44
C LYS A 87 2.94 5.31 10.37
N ALA A 88 3.54 4.97 11.50
CA ALA A 88 4.74 4.12 11.53
C ALA A 88 4.44 2.67 11.10
N PHE A 89 3.33 2.10 11.58
CA PHE A 89 2.88 0.75 11.18
C PHE A 89 2.52 0.68 9.71
N PHE A 90 1.66 1.60 9.23
CA PHE A 90 1.21 1.61 7.84
C PHE A 90 2.34 1.87 6.85
N ARG A 91 3.39 2.61 7.24
CA ARG A 91 4.59 2.76 6.41
C ARG A 91 5.32 1.44 6.14
N VAL A 92 5.45 0.61 7.18
CA VAL A 92 6.09 -0.71 7.06
C VAL A 92 5.20 -1.61 6.20
N MET A 93 3.90 -1.59 6.45
CA MET A 93 2.94 -2.37 5.66
C MET A 93 2.93 -1.95 4.19
N ASP A 94 2.83 -0.65 3.89
CA ASP A 94 2.85 -0.11 2.52
C ASP A 94 4.08 -0.60 1.74
N HIS A 95 5.28 -0.56 2.34
CA HIS A 95 6.47 -1.11 1.71
C HIS A 95 6.42 -2.63 1.50
N ASN A 96 5.87 -3.37 2.47
CA ASN A 96 5.76 -4.82 2.39
C ASN A 96 4.72 -5.29 1.36
N THR A 97 3.65 -4.52 1.16
CA THR A 97 2.57 -4.90 0.24
C THR A 97 2.99 -5.01 -1.21
N ILE A 98 4.05 -4.30 -1.62
CA ILE A 98 4.63 -4.45 -2.96
C ILE A 98 5.16 -5.88 -3.15
N PHE A 99 5.77 -6.48 -2.12
CA PHE A 99 6.23 -7.87 -2.21
C PHE A 99 5.07 -8.86 -2.25
N PHE A 100 3.97 -8.58 -1.53
CA PHE A 100 2.74 -9.39 -1.66
C PHE A 100 2.16 -9.30 -3.07
N LEU A 101 2.17 -8.12 -3.70
CA LEU A 101 1.72 -7.95 -5.07
C LEU A 101 2.62 -8.65 -6.09
N ILE A 102 3.94 -8.63 -5.90
CA ILE A 102 4.89 -9.32 -6.78
C ILE A 102 4.75 -10.84 -6.67
N ALA A 103 4.45 -11.34 -5.47
CA ALA A 103 4.30 -12.77 -5.22
C ALA A 103 2.92 -13.33 -5.61
N GLY A 104 1.89 -12.49 -5.58
CA GLY A 104 0.50 -12.84 -5.90
C GLY A 104 0.21 -12.82 -7.38
#